data_AF-A0A0P9C3V3-F1
#
_entry.id   AF-A0A0P9C3V3-F1
#
_cell.length_a   1.000
_cell.length_b   1.000
_cell.length_c   1.000
_cell.angle_alpha   90.00
_cell.angle_beta   90.00
_cell.angle_gamma   90.00
#
_symmetry.space_group_name_H-M   'P 1'
#
loop_
_entity.id
_entity.type
_entity.pdbx_description
1 polymer ?
#
loop_
_entity_poly.entity_id
_entity_poly.type
_entity_poly.pdbx_seq_one_letter_code
_entity_poly.pdbx_strand_id
1 'polypeptide(L)'
;MAAPGSRNLWLIPAALLGAAILLLVLLQHLVGGPDLPDPEGPEPEEAALEAVRSAPADPFRYGGRTVAEVLRQVEPRTGWTDSGWSVRPLTEGRYRVERTYSRAEGGKRVYAFTVAADLDYVWPANGHARALMHRGPRSGS
;
A
#
# COMPACT_ATOMS: atom_id res chain seq x y z
N MET A 1 51.14 -49.73 -19.57
CA MET A 1 49.84 -49.55 -20.25
C MET A 1 49.14 -48.39 -19.56
N ALA A 2 49.00 -47.25 -20.24
CA ALA A 2 48.32 -46.06 -19.71
C ALA A 2 46.86 -46.08 -20.19
N ALA A 3 45.91 -46.06 -19.26
CA ALA A 3 44.49 -45.90 -19.56
C ALA A 3 44.18 -44.41 -19.76
N PRO A 4 43.65 -43.98 -20.92
CA PRO A 4 43.31 -42.58 -21.15
C PRO A 4 41.92 -42.25 -20.58
N GLY A 5 41.82 -41.11 -19.90
CA GLY A 5 40.68 -40.20 -20.02
C GLY A 5 39.38 -40.57 -19.30
N SER A 6 39.30 -40.35 -18.00
CA SER A 6 38.02 -40.25 -17.27
C SER A 6 37.82 -38.89 -16.58
N ARG A 7 38.69 -37.91 -16.82
CA ARG A 7 38.64 -36.60 -16.14
C ARG A 7 37.70 -35.57 -16.78
N ASN A 8 37.18 -35.85 -17.98
CA ASN A 8 36.47 -34.84 -18.79
C ASN A 8 35.00 -35.17 -19.10
N LEU A 9 34.45 -36.31 -18.65
CA LEU A 9 33.10 -36.72 -19.02
C LEU A 9 31.99 -35.87 -18.36
N TRP A 10 32.31 -35.24 -17.22
CA TRP A 10 31.42 -34.32 -16.50
C TRP A 10 31.55 -32.85 -16.92
N LEU A 11 32.59 -32.49 -17.67
CA LEU A 11 32.80 -31.13 -18.16
C LEU A 11 31.74 -30.73 -19.19
N ILE A 12 31.29 -31.69 -20.02
CA ILE A 12 30.32 -31.42 -21.08
C ILE A 12 28.93 -31.09 -20.50
N PRO A 13 28.34 -31.88 -19.56
CA PRO A 13 27.11 -31.50 -18.88
C PRO A 13 27.23 -30.20 -18.09
N ALA A 14 28.36 -29.98 -17.40
CA ALA A 14 28.58 -28.77 -16.61
C ALA A 14 28.70 -27.52 -17.48
N ALA A 15 29.37 -27.61 -18.63
CA ALA A 15 29.48 -26.52 -19.60
C ALA A 15 28.13 -26.23 -20.27
N LEU A 16 27.34 -27.26 -20.58
CA LEU A 16 25.98 -27.10 -21.09
C LEU A 16 25.07 -26.41 -20.07
N LEU A 17 25.14 -26.80 -18.80
CA LEU A 17 24.38 -26.18 -17.72
C LEU A 17 24.80 -24.71 -17.52
N GLY A 18 26.11 -24.45 -17.49
CA GLY A 18 26.65 -23.09 -17.39
C GLY A 18 26.20 -22.21 -18.55
N ALA A 19 26.26 -22.72 -19.78
CA ALA A 19 25.79 -22.00 -20.96
C ALA A 19 24.27 -21.73 -20.92
N ALA A 20 23.47 -22.69 -20.43
CA ALA A 20 22.02 -22.53 -20.28
C ALA A 20 21.67 -21.45 -19.22
N ILE A 21 22.37 -21.44 -18.07
CA ILE A 21 22.18 -20.42 -17.05
C ILE A 21 22.57 -19.04 -17.60
N LEU A 22 23.71 -18.95 -18.30
CA LEU A 22 24.17 -17.69 -18.88
C LEU A 22 23.21 -17.17 -19.95
N LEU A 23 22.65 -18.07 -20.77
CA LEU A 23 21.63 -17.75 -21.75
C LEU A 23 20.35 -17.22 -21.08
N LEU A 24 19.90 -17.84 -19.98
CA LEU A 24 18.74 -17.39 -19.22
C LEU A 24 18.95 -15.99 -18.61
N VAL A 25 20.12 -15.72 -18.04
CA VAL A 25 20.48 -14.39 -17.51
C VAL A 25 20.50 -13.34 -18.62
N LEU A 26 21.06 -13.68 -19.78
CA LEU A 26 21.08 -12.78 -20.93
C LEU A 26 19.66 -12.50 -21.45
N LEU A 27 18.81 -13.54 -21.49
CA LEU A 27 17.40 -13.40 -21.88
C LEU A 27 16.64 -12.52 -20.90
N GLN A 28 16.87 -12.66 -19.59
CA GLN A 28 16.28 -11.80 -18.56
C GLN A 28 16.68 -10.33 -18.72
N HIS A 29 17.94 -10.06 -19.07
CA HIS A 29 18.40 -8.69 -19.34
C HIS A 29 17.83 -8.11 -20.65
N LEU A 30 17.62 -8.94 -21.67
CA LEU A 30 17.11 -8.50 -22.98
C LEU A 30 15.60 -8.29 -23.01
N VAL A 31 14.83 -9.08 -22.25
CA VAL A 31 13.36 -8.98 -22.20
C VAL A 31 12.93 -7.81 -21.30
N GLY A 32 13.86 -7.21 -20.53
CA GLY A 32 13.52 -6.39 -19.38
C GLY A 32 12.96 -7.33 -18.31
N GLY A 33 13.53 -7.29 -17.10
CA GLY A 33 13.01 -8.12 -16.01
C GLY A 33 11.49 -7.94 -15.95
N PRO A 34 10.70 -9.03 -15.94
CA PRO A 34 9.28 -8.85 -15.74
C PRO A 34 9.13 -8.10 -14.42
N ASP A 35 8.50 -6.94 -14.46
CA ASP A 35 7.58 -6.53 -13.40
C ASP A 35 6.58 -7.69 -13.27
N LEU A 36 7.01 -8.75 -12.59
CA LEU A 36 6.14 -9.81 -12.15
C LEU A 36 5.11 -9.08 -11.29
N PRO A 37 3.81 -9.12 -11.64
CA PRO A 37 2.81 -8.60 -10.72
C PRO A 37 3.05 -9.27 -9.38
N ASP A 38 3.20 -8.47 -8.34
CA ASP A 38 3.49 -8.93 -6.99
C ASP A 38 2.49 -10.05 -6.66
N PRO A 39 2.95 -11.30 -6.43
CA PRO A 39 2.05 -12.42 -6.15
C PRO A 39 1.42 -12.31 -4.75
N GLU A 40 1.94 -11.40 -3.93
CA GLU A 40 1.40 -10.98 -2.65
C GLU A 40 0.55 -9.72 -2.91
N GLY A 41 -0.60 -9.58 -2.24
CA GLY A 41 -1.55 -8.49 -2.49
C GLY A 41 -0.97 -7.08 -2.30
N PRO A 42 -1.81 -6.02 -2.35
CA PRO A 42 -1.31 -4.65 -2.15
C PRO A 42 -0.49 -4.56 -0.86
N GLU A 43 0.62 -3.81 -0.91
CA GLU A 43 1.43 -3.55 0.28
C GLU A 43 0.51 -3.12 1.44
N PRO A 44 0.78 -3.56 2.68
CA PRO A 44 -0.17 -3.38 3.78
C PRO A 44 -0.48 -1.91 4.07
N GLU A 45 0.43 -0.98 3.72
CA GLU A 45 0.17 0.46 3.79
C GLU A 45 -0.83 0.94 2.74
N GLU A 46 -0.73 0.46 1.49
CA GLU A 46 -1.71 0.77 0.44
C GLU A 46 -3.05 0.10 0.74
N ALA A 47 -3.04 -1.12 1.29
CA ALA A 47 -4.24 -1.80 1.74
C ALA A 47 -4.95 -1.04 2.88
N ALA A 48 -4.19 -0.50 3.85
CA ALA A 48 -4.73 0.36 4.89
C ALA A 48 -5.29 1.68 4.33
N LEU A 49 -4.62 2.27 3.34
CA LEU A 49 -5.12 3.46 2.66
C LEU A 49 -6.43 3.18 1.91
N GLU A 50 -6.50 2.06 1.20
CA GLU A 50 -7.70 1.65 0.47
C GLU A 50 -8.86 1.30 1.41
N ALA A 51 -8.58 0.68 2.55
CA ALA A 51 -9.57 0.47 3.62
C ALA A 51 -10.19 1.81 4.06
N VAL A 52 -9.39 2.87 4.22
CA VAL A 52 -9.91 4.21 4.56
C VAL A 52 -10.68 4.83 3.42
N ARG A 53 -10.21 4.70 2.16
CA ARG A 53 -10.91 5.26 1.00
C ARG A 53 -12.28 4.62 0.78
N SER A 54 -12.37 3.31 0.97
CA SER A 54 -13.60 2.54 0.83
C SER A 54 -14.50 2.58 2.07
N ALA A 55 -13.98 3.00 3.23
CA ALA A 55 -14.76 3.09 4.46
C ALA A 55 -16.02 3.97 4.28
N PRO A 56 -17.17 3.54 4.82
CA PRO A 56 -18.39 4.32 4.74
C PRO A 56 -18.25 5.62 5.55
N ALA A 57 -18.66 6.73 4.94
CA ALA A 57 -18.90 7.98 5.66
C ALA A 57 -20.22 7.89 6.44
N ASP A 58 -20.55 8.92 7.24
CA ASP A 58 -21.82 8.98 7.96
C ASP A 58 -23.00 8.90 6.97
N PRO A 59 -23.81 7.81 7.02
CA PRO A 59 -24.85 7.58 6.03
C PRO A 59 -26.00 8.60 6.13
N PHE A 60 -26.27 9.14 7.32
CA PHE A 60 -27.32 10.13 7.53
C PHE A 60 -26.94 11.49 6.94
N ARG A 61 -25.64 11.79 6.91
CA ARG A 61 -25.13 13.06 6.38
C ARG A 61 -24.72 12.99 4.91
N TYR A 62 -24.17 11.87 4.48
CA TYR A 62 -23.54 11.72 3.17
C TYR A 62 -24.17 10.65 2.28
N GLY A 63 -25.29 10.04 2.69
CA GLY A 63 -26.13 9.21 1.82
C GLY A 63 -25.44 7.96 1.29
N GLY A 64 -24.64 7.29 2.13
CA GLY A 64 -23.96 6.03 1.78
C GLY A 64 -22.63 6.18 1.05
N ARG A 65 -22.15 7.42 0.83
CA ARG A 65 -20.84 7.69 0.22
C ARG A 65 -19.69 7.21 1.10
N THR A 66 -18.54 6.97 0.47
CA THR A 66 -17.31 6.63 1.18
C THR A 66 -16.56 7.87 1.66
N VAL A 67 -15.58 7.69 2.53
CA VAL A 67 -14.68 8.76 2.99
C VAL A 67 -13.96 9.43 1.82
N ALA A 68 -13.48 8.67 0.82
CA ALA A 68 -12.78 9.25 -0.32
C ALA A 68 -13.71 10.13 -1.17
N GLU A 69 -14.94 9.69 -1.40
CA GLU A 69 -15.94 10.46 -2.16
C GLU A 69 -16.31 11.76 -1.44
N VAL A 70 -16.55 11.68 -0.14
CA VAL A 70 -16.88 12.87 0.66
C VAL A 70 -15.72 13.85 0.68
N LEU A 71 -14.48 13.38 0.89
CA LEU A 71 -13.29 14.24 0.88
C LEU A 71 -13.10 14.91 -0.49
N ARG A 72 -13.29 14.18 -1.60
CA ARG A 72 -13.22 14.74 -2.95
C ARG A 72 -14.27 15.82 -3.20
N GLN A 73 -15.41 15.75 -2.53
CA GLN A 73 -16.49 16.71 -2.66
C GLN A 73 -16.29 17.97 -1.79
N VAL A 74 -15.76 17.81 -0.57
CA VAL A 74 -15.69 18.89 0.42
C VAL A 74 -14.31 19.53 0.54
N GLU A 75 -13.29 18.89 -0.03
CA GLU A 75 -11.90 19.34 -0.03
C GLU A 75 -11.27 19.17 -1.43
N PRO A 76 -10.20 19.93 -1.74
CA PRO A 76 -9.72 21.07 -0.99
C PRO A 76 -10.69 22.25 -1.09
N ARG A 77 -10.94 22.92 0.04
CA ARG A 77 -11.69 24.20 0.03
C ARG A 77 -10.87 25.28 -0.70
N THR A 78 -11.53 26.33 -1.19
CA THR A 78 -10.85 27.46 -1.84
C THR A 78 -9.72 28.02 -0.96
N GLY A 79 -8.52 28.14 -1.54
CA GLY A 79 -7.32 28.58 -0.85
C GLY A 79 -6.63 27.51 0.00
N TRP A 80 -7.06 26.25 -0.07
CA TRP A 80 -6.39 25.09 0.50
C TRP A 80 -5.76 24.24 -0.60
N THR A 81 -4.65 23.60 -0.27
CA THR A 81 -3.91 22.70 -1.14
C THR A 81 -3.93 21.31 -0.54
N ASP A 82 -4.25 20.31 -1.36
CA ASP A 82 -4.15 18.92 -0.97
C ASP A 82 -2.68 18.50 -0.90
N SER A 83 -2.24 18.09 0.29
CA SER A 83 -0.87 17.69 0.57
C SER A 83 -0.67 16.17 0.50
N GLY A 84 -1.71 15.41 0.15
CA GLY A 84 -1.64 13.96 -0.02
C GLY A 84 -2.07 13.15 1.20
N TRP A 85 -2.06 11.83 1.00
CA TRP A 85 -2.24 10.84 2.06
C TRP A 85 -0.89 10.48 2.67
N SER A 86 -0.88 10.22 3.97
CA SER A 86 0.22 9.55 4.65
C SER A 86 -0.30 8.35 5.43
N VAL A 87 0.48 7.28 5.44
CA VAL A 87 0.21 6.07 6.22
C VAL A 87 1.38 5.89 7.18
N ARG A 88 1.10 5.53 8.42
CA ARG A 88 2.13 5.13 9.38
C ARG A 88 1.66 3.93 10.18
N PRO A 89 2.53 2.93 10.42
CA PRO A 89 2.21 1.84 11.32
C PRO A 89 2.05 2.36 12.76
N LEU A 90 1.21 1.69 13.53
CA LEU A 90 1.01 1.84 14.97
C LEU A 90 1.38 0.52 15.67
N THR A 91 1.29 0.51 17.00
CA THR A 91 1.44 -0.72 17.78
C THR A 91 0.36 -1.75 17.42
N GLU A 92 0.68 -3.03 17.63
CA GLU A 92 -0.24 -4.17 17.43
C GLU A 92 -0.71 -4.32 15.97
N GLY A 93 0.13 -3.93 15.00
CA GLY A 93 -0.15 -4.12 13.57
C GLY A 93 -1.21 -3.18 12.99
N ARG A 94 -1.68 -2.18 13.76
CA ARG A 94 -2.64 -1.18 13.28
C ARG A 94 -1.97 -0.13 12.41
N TYR A 95 -2.77 0.60 11.65
CA TYR A 95 -2.28 1.72 10.83
C TYR A 95 -2.96 3.02 11.24
N ARG A 96 -2.23 4.13 11.09
CA ARG A 96 -2.78 5.48 11.07
C ARG A 96 -2.66 6.01 9.65
N VAL A 97 -3.79 6.45 9.12
CA VAL A 97 -3.88 7.04 7.78
C VAL A 97 -4.35 8.49 7.94
N GLU A 98 -3.66 9.44 7.30
CA GLU A 98 -3.96 10.85 7.41
C GLU A 98 -4.06 11.50 6.02
N ARG A 99 -5.13 12.25 5.74
CA ARG A 99 -5.21 13.17 4.58
C ARG A 99 -4.97 14.58 5.07
N THR A 100 -3.95 15.24 4.51
CA THR A 100 -3.56 16.59 4.93
C THR A 100 -3.91 17.63 3.87
N TYR A 101 -4.50 18.73 4.31
CA TYR A 101 -4.70 19.93 3.51
C TYR A 101 -3.97 21.11 4.18
N SER A 102 -3.29 21.92 3.40
CA SER A 102 -2.48 23.05 3.89
C SER A 102 -2.90 24.37 3.22
N ARG A 103 -2.62 25.50 3.89
CA ARG A 103 -2.88 26.86 3.40
C ARG A 103 -1.64 27.73 3.62
N ALA A 104 -1.42 28.70 2.73
CA ALA A 104 -0.21 29.54 2.68
C ALA A 104 0.19 30.22 4.01
N GLU A 105 -0.77 30.51 4.89
CA GLU A 105 -0.54 31.15 6.21
C GLU A 105 -0.33 30.14 7.36
N GLY A 106 0.11 28.92 7.05
CA GLY A 106 0.36 27.87 8.06
C GLY A 106 -0.90 27.14 8.53
N GLY A 107 -2.05 27.38 7.89
CA GLY A 107 -3.26 26.60 8.17
C GLY A 107 -3.06 25.14 7.78
N LYS A 108 -3.29 24.21 8.71
CA LYS A 108 -3.25 22.76 8.46
C LYS A 108 -4.56 22.12 8.90
N ARG A 109 -5.12 21.29 8.03
CA ARG A 109 -6.29 20.45 8.32
C ARG A 109 -5.93 19.01 8.05
N VAL A 110 -6.06 18.17 9.06
CA VAL A 110 -5.71 16.75 8.97
C VAL A 110 -6.96 15.94 9.25
N TYR A 111 -7.28 15.01 8.38
CA TYR A 111 -8.29 13.98 8.60
C TYR A 111 -7.56 12.69 8.92
N ALA A 112 -7.62 12.27 10.19
CA ALA A 112 -6.85 11.13 10.68
C ALA A 112 -7.77 9.95 11.00
N PHE A 113 -7.40 8.76 10.52
CA PHE A 113 -8.13 7.51 10.67
C PHE A 113 -7.20 6.44 11.24
N THR A 114 -7.73 5.57 12.08
CA THR A 114 -7.05 4.36 12.52
C THR A 114 -7.67 3.18 11.81
N VAL A 115 -6.83 2.31 11.26
CA VAL A 115 -7.21 1.06 10.60
C VAL A 115 -6.78 -0.10 11.49
N ALA A 116 -7.64 -1.08 11.62
CA ALA A 116 -7.38 -2.33 12.33
C ALA A 116 -6.23 -3.12 11.69
N ALA A 117 -5.66 -4.07 12.43
CA ALA A 117 -4.58 -4.91 11.92
C ALA A 117 -5.06 -5.91 10.85
N ASP A 118 -6.33 -6.31 10.92
CA ASP A 118 -7.01 -7.14 9.91
C ASP A 118 -7.55 -6.33 8.72
N LEU A 119 -7.40 -5.01 8.74
CA LEU A 119 -7.88 -4.06 7.71
C LEU A 119 -9.40 -3.96 7.56
N ASP A 120 -10.19 -4.69 8.36
CA ASP A 120 -11.65 -4.75 8.23
C ASP A 120 -12.37 -3.57 8.89
N TYR A 121 -11.71 -2.90 9.83
CA TYR A 121 -12.30 -1.81 10.60
C TYR A 121 -11.52 -0.51 10.51
N VAL A 122 -12.25 0.59 10.28
CA VAL A 122 -11.72 1.95 10.21
C VAL A 122 -12.46 2.84 11.22
N TRP A 123 -11.69 3.56 12.04
CA TRP A 123 -12.21 4.48 13.04
C TRP A 123 -11.65 5.89 12.88
N PRO A 124 -12.44 6.94 13.19
CA PRO A 124 -11.93 8.30 13.15
C PRO A 124 -11.00 8.56 14.35
N ALA A 125 -9.78 9.02 14.05
CA ALA A 125 -8.73 9.25 15.04
C ALA A 125 -8.60 10.72 15.49
N ASN A 126 -9.37 11.64 14.90
CA ASN A 126 -9.47 13.03 15.35
C ASN A 126 -10.85 13.65 15.08
N GLY A 127 -11.05 14.92 15.48
CA GLY A 127 -12.33 15.62 15.33
C GLY A 127 -12.78 15.80 13.87
N HIS A 128 -11.84 16.05 12.95
CA HIS A 128 -12.16 16.21 11.53
C HIS A 128 -12.64 14.91 10.88
N ALA A 129 -11.97 13.78 11.16
CA ALA A 129 -12.42 12.47 10.69
C ALA A 129 -13.77 12.06 11.32
N ARG A 130 -14.00 12.40 12.61
CA ARG A 130 -15.31 12.18 13.26
C ARG A 130 -16.45 12.96 12.61
N ALA A 131 -16.15 14.06 11.93
CA ALA A 131 -17.18 14.80 11.18
C ALA A 131 -17.54 14.13 9.85
N LEU A 132 -16.73 13.18 9.39
CA LEU A 132 -16.95 12.41 8.17
C LEU A 132 -17.58 11.05 8.44
N MET A 133 -17.22 10.38 9.53
CA MET A 133 -17.70 9.03 9.85
C MET A 133 -18.68 9.05 11.03
N HIS A 134 -19.74 8.25 10.93
CA HIS A 134 -20.58 7.94 12.08
C HIS A 134 -19.73 7.25 13.15
N ARG A 135 -19.93 7.55 14.44
CA ARG A 135 -19.22 6.86 15.53
C ARG A 135 -19.44 5.36 15.40
N GLY A 136 -18.46 4.63 14.87
CA GLY A 136 -18.35 3.20 15.14
C GLY A 136 -18.27 3.01 16.66
N PRO A 137 -18.81 1.90 17.21
CA PRO A 137 -18.77 1.66 18.63
C PRO A 137 -17.32 1.77 19.13
N ARG A 138 -17.12 2.56 20.19
CA ARG A 138 -15.82 2.61 20.89
C ARG A 138 -15.57 1.23 21.49
N SER A 139 -14.59 0.50 20.99
CA SER A 139 -14.00 -0.60 21.76
C SER A 139 -13.14 0.01 22.88
N GLY A 140 -13.51 -0.24 24.14
CA GLY A 140 -12.66 -0.04 25.30
C GLY A 140 -12.92 1.24 26.10
N SER A 141 -13.87 1.15 27.03
CA SER A 141 -13.71 1.69 28.39
C SER A 141 -13.33 0.55 29.31
#